data_AF-A0A953SIK9-F1
#
_entry.id   AF-A0A953SIK9-F1
#
_cell.length_a   1.000
_cell.length_b   1.000
_cell.length_c   1.000
_cell.angle_alpha   90.00
_cell.angle_beta   90.00
_cell.angle_gamma   90.00
#
_symmetry.space_group_name_H-M   'P 1'
#
loop_
_entity.id
_entity.type
_entity.pdbx_description
1 polymer ?
#
loop_
_entity_poly.entity_id
_entity_poly.type
_entity_poly.pdbx_seq_one_letter_code
_entity_poly.pdbx_strand_id
1 'polypeptide(L)'
;WRSDRNDAVARALTTAIRAEGGRPHPKVKTGTADMNVVGPVWGCPIAAYGPGDSMLDHAPNEHQHIDEYLRSIRVLTRAVESLADEIGGPTIRA
;
A
#
# COMPACT_ATOMS: atom_id res chain seq x y z
N TRP A 1 -1.15 6.05 14.31
CA TRP A 1 -1.55 4.61 14.31
C TRP A 1 -0.43 3.80 13.67
N ARG A 2 -0.23 2.55 14.09
CA ARG A 2 0.77 1.63 13.49
C ARG A 2 0.15 0.24 13.42
N SER A 3 0.21 -0.40 12.26
CA SER A 3 -0.09 -1.82 12.08
C SER A 3 1.19 -2.66 12.22
N ASP A 4 1.01 -3.96 12.49
CA ASP A 4 2.13 -4.91 12.55
C ASP A 4 2.80 -5.02 11.16
N ARG A 5 4.11 -5.32 11.12
CA ARG A 5 4.80 -5.54 9.83
C ARG A 5 4.31 -6.81 9.12
N ASN A 6 3.79 -7.76 9.89
CA ASN A 6 3.13 -8.98 9.44
C ASN A 6 1.61 -8.77 9.29
N ASP A 7 1.15 -7.54 9.12
CA ASP A 7 -0.22 -7.26 8.68
C ASP A 7 -0.44 -7.82 7.26
N ALA A 8 -1.60 -8.43 7.00
CA ALA A 8 -1.91 -9.07 5.71
C ALA A 8 -1.85 -8.06 4.53
N VAL A 9 -2.32 -6.82 4.74
CA VAL A 9 -2.27 -5.76 3.73
C VAL A 9 -0.82 -5.36 3.47
N ALA A 10 -0.01 -5.22 4.54
CA ALA A 10 1.41 -4.89 4.41
C ALA A 10 2.22 -5.98 3.68
N ARG A 11 1.91 -7.26 3.92
CA ARG A 11 2.51 -8.38 3.19
C ARG A 11 2.12 -8.38 1.72
N ALA A 12 0.84 -8.23 1.41
CA ALA A 12 0.34 -8.21 0.04
C ALA A 12 1.03 -7.11 -0.79
N LEU A 13 1.12 -5.89 -0.24
CA LEU A 13 1.85 -4.79 -0.84
C LEU A 13 3.34 -5.09 -1.00
N THR A 14 3.99 -5.65 0.02
CA THR A 14 5.42 -6.00 -0.02
C THR A 14 5.73 -6.99 -1.14
N THR A 15 4.89 -8.02 -1.30
CA THR A 15 5.01 -9.02 -2.37
C THR A 15 4.78 -8.39 -3.74
N ALA A 16 3.73 -7.58 -3.89
CA ALA A 16 3.41 -6.92 -5.15
C ALA A 16 4.50 -5.91 -5.59
N ILE A 17 5.07 -5.14 -4.65
CA ILE A 17 6.18 -4.23 -4.93
C ILE A 17 7.38 -5.00 -5.51
N ARG A 18 7.72 -6.15 -4.91
CA ARG A 18 8.81 -7.00 -5.41
C ARG A 18 8.52 -7.58 -6.79
N ALA A 19 7.29 -8.02 -7.03
CA ALA A 19 6.86 -8.56 -8.33
C ALA A 19 6.97 -7.53 -9.46
N GLU A 20 6.78 -6.24 -9.15
CA GLU A 20 6.94 -5.12 -10.09
C GLU A 20 8.36 -4.52 -10.07
N GLY A 21 9.35 -5.28 -9.59
CA GLY A 21 10.78 -4.92 -9.62
C GLY A 21 11.17 -3.81 -8.63
N GLY A 22 10.30 -3.47 -7.68
CA GLY A 22 10.56 -2.49 -6.63
C GLY A 22 11.23 -3.09 -5.39
N ARG A 23 11.80 -2.21 -4.56
CA ARG A 23 12.29 -2.57 -3.23
C ARG A 23 11.34 -1.97 -2.18
N PRO A 24 10.60 -2.80 -1.41
CA PRO A 24 9.66 -2.29 -0.43
C PRO A 24 10.41 -1.68 0.76
N HIS A 25 10.03 -0.46 1.12
CA HIS A 25 10.55 0.25 2.29
C HIS A 25 9.39 0.61 3.22
N PRO A 26 9.08 -0.23 4.22
CA PRO A 26 8.05 0.10 5.20
C PRO A 26 8.41 1.40 5.93
N LYS A 27 7.48 2.36 5.91
CA LYS A 27 7.63 3.66 6.58
C LYS A 27 6.51 3.82 7.61
N VAL A 28 6.85 4.44 8.74
CA VAL A 28 5.85 4.99 9.64
C VAL A 28 5.77 6.48 9.36
N LYS A 29 4.65 6.95 8.81
CA LYS A 29 4.44 8.38 8.58
C LYS A 29 4.29 9.08 9.93
N THR A 30 5.02 10.17 10.13
CA THR A 30 5.05 10.95 11.37
C THR A 30 3.92 11.98 11.44
N GLY A 31 3.38 12.39 10.28
CA GLY A 31 2.18 13.21 10.19
C GLY A 31 0.89 12.43 10.46
N THR A 32 -0.22 13.16 10.55
CA THR A 32 -1.58 12.60 10.65
C THR A 32 -2.17 12.31 9.29
N ALA A 33 -2.94 11.22 9.21
CA ALA A 33 -3.74 10.82 8.06
C ALA A 33 -5.04 10.14 8.54
N ASP A 34 -5.96 9.84 7.63
CA ASP A 34 -7.21 9.14 7.95
C ASP A 34 -6.98 7.82 8.68
N MET A 35 -5.87 7.14 8.42
CA MET A 35 -5.45 5.93 9.11
C MET A 35 -5.31 6.12 10.65
N ASN A 36 -5.03 7.33 11.12
CA ASN A 36 -5.04 7.65 12.56
C ASN A 36 -6.45 7.65 13.16
N VAL A 37 -7.47 7.97 12.34
CA VAL A 37 -8.88 8.05 12.74
C VAL A 37 -9.53 6.68 12.64
N VAL A 38 -9.38 6.00 11.50
CA VAL A 38 -10.10 4.75 11.23
C VAL A 38 -9.43 3.53 11.87
N GLY A 39 -8.11 3.54 12.00
CA GLY A 39 -7.34 2.40 12.52
C GLY A 39 -7.82 1.90 13.89
N PRO A 40 -7.90 2.78 14.92
CA PRO A 40 -8.39 2.40 16.25
C PRO A 40 -9.84 1.90 16.29
N VAL A 41 -10.69 2.36 15.36
CA VAL A 41 -12.13 2.08 15.36
C VAL A 41 -12.47 0.81 14.61
N TRP A 42 -11.84 0.58 13.45
CA TRP A 42 -12.14 -0.59 12.62
C TRP A 42 -11.40 -1.84 13.07
N GLY A 43 -10.21 -1.70 13.67
CA GLY A 43 -9.46 -2.85 14.20
C GLY A 43 -9.09 -3.91 13.16
N CYS A 44 -9.08 -3.57 11.87
CA CYS A 44 -8.77 -4.47 10.77
C CYS A 44 -7.34 -4.25 10.24
N PRO A 45 -6.78 -5.23 9.50
CA PRO A 45 -5.51 -5.05 8.81
C PRO A 45 -5.54 -3.84 7.86
N ILE A 46 -4.51 -2.97 7.93
CA ILE A 46 -4.49 -1.71 7.18
C ILE A 46 -3.07 -1.21 6.92
N ALA A 47 -2.85 -0.66 5.72
CA ALA A 47 -1.62 0.03 5.34
C ALA A 47 -1.93 1.20 4.40
N ALA A 48 -1.02 2.18 4.37
CA ALA A 48 -1.04 3.26 3.38
C ALA A 48 -0.03 2.99 2.27
N TYR A 49 -0.44 3.18 1.01
CA TYR A 49 0.40 2.99 -0.17
C TYR A 49 0.01 4.00 -1.25
N GLY A 50 1.03 4.56 -1.92
CA GLY A 50 0.87 5.44 -3.07
C GLY A 50 2.23 5.73 -3.71
N PRO A 51 2.27 6.05 -5.01
CA PRO A 51 3.47 6.58 -5.66
C PRO A 51 3.76 8.00 -5.15
N GLY A 52 4.99 8.46 -5.38
CA GLY A 52 5.36 9.86 -5.25
C GLY A 52 6.25 10.18 -4.07
N ASP A 53 6.84 11.37 -4.13
CA ASP A 53 7.65 11.92 -3.06
C ASP A 53 6.82 12.82 -2.16
N SER A 54 6.55 12.34 -0.94
CA SER A 54 5.78 13.12 0.04
C SER A 54 6.49 14.40 0.51
N MET A 55 7.76 14.61 0.16
CA MET A 55 8.43 15.90 0.38
C MET A 55 7.87 17.02 -0.50
N LEU A 56 7.14 16.66 -1.57
CA LEU A 56 6.47 17.59 -2.46
C LEU A 56 5.04 17.93 -2.01
N ASP A 57 4.54 17.32 -0.92
CA ASP A 57 3.21 17.60 -0.37
C ASP A 57 3.05 19.12 -0.16
N HIS A 58 2.10 19.75 -0.87
CA HIS A 58 1.82 21.20 -0.83
C HIS A 58 2.90 22.13 -1.43
N ALA A 59 3.85 21.62 -2.20
CA ALA A 59 4.83 22.44 -2.88
C ALA A 59 4.25 23.07 -4.17
N PRO A 60 4.64 24.30 -4.57
CA PRO A 60 4.19 24.91 -5.82
C PRO A 60 4.54 24.11 -7.09
N ASN A 61 5.53 23.23 -7.00
CA ASN A 61 6.01 22.37 -8.07
C ASN A 61 5.72 20.88 -7.77
N GLU A 62 4.65 20.57 -7.05
CA GLU A 62 4.18 19.21 -6.84
C GLU A 62 4.03 18.48 -8.20
N HIS A 63 4.69 17.33 -8.32
CA HIS A 63 4.68 16.55 -9.56
C HIS A 63 4.88 15.06 -9.25
N GLN A 64 4.52 14.23 -10.23
CA GLN A 64 4.62 12.78 -10.16
C GLN A 64 5.26 12.23 -11.43
N HIS A 65 6.19 11.30 -11.30
CA HIS A 65 6.74 10.59 -12.44
C HIS A 65 5.70 9.60 -13.00
N ILE A 66 5.40 9.69 -14.30
CA ILE A 66 4.35 8.87 -14.94
C ILE A 66 4.66 7.38 -14.85
N ASP A 67 5.92 6.96 -15.03
CA ASP A 67 6.26 5.53 -14.91
C ASP A 67 6.08 5.00 -13.48
N GLU A 68 6.25 5.86 -12.46
CA GLU A 68 6.02 5.48 -11.07
C GLU A 68 4.53 5.34 -10.80
N TYR A 69 3.72 6.28 -11.31
CA TYR A 69 2.26 6.20 -11.26
C TYR A 69 1.72 4.94 -11.94
N LEU A 70 2.19 4.62 -13.15
CA LEU A 70 1.78 3.41 -13.86
C LEU A 70 2.24 2.13 -13.14
N ARG A 71 3.43 2.16 -12.53
CA ARG A 71 3.91 1.05 -11.70
C ARG A 71 3.05 0.88 -10.45
N SER A 72 2.65 1.95 -9.79
CA SER A 72 1.85 1.86 -8.57
C SER A 72 0.48 1.25 -8.82
N ILE A 73 -0.11 1.51 -9.98
CA ILE A 73 -1.35 0.84 -10.41
C ILE A 73 -1.14 -0.68 -10.46
N ARG A 74 -0.10 -1.15 -11.15
CA ARG A 74 0.20 -2.59 -11.25
C ARG A 74 0.46 -3.23 -9.88
N VAL A 75 1.21 -2.54 -9.01
CA VAL A 75 1.42 -2.98 -7.62
C VAL A 75 0.10 -3.10 -6.88
N LEU A 76 -0.76 -2.07 -6.94
CA LEU A 76 -2.01 -2.06 -6.21
C LEU A 76 -2.97 -3.15 -6.71
N THR A 77 -3.07 -3.35 -8.03
CA THR A 77 -3.85 -4.44 -8.64
C THR A 77 -3.40 -5.79 -8.09
N ARG A 78 -2.11 -6.11 -8.16
CA ARG A 78 -1.58 -7.39 -7.66
C ARG A 78 -1.76 -7.57 -6.16
N ALA A 79 -1.59 -6.50 -5.38
CA ALA A 79 -1.74 -6.56 -3.93
C ALA A 79 -3.19 -6.88 -3.54
N VAL A 80 -4.17 -6.26 -4.21
CA VAL A 80 -5.60 -6.53 -3.97
C VAL A 80 -5.95 -7.96 -4.36
N GLU A 81 -5.49 -8.45 -5.51
CA GLU A 81 -5.68 -9.85 -5.94
C GLU A 81 -5.08 -10.83 -4.93
N SER A 82 -3.82 -10.62 -4.52
CA SER A 82 -3.14 -11.47 -3.54
C SER A 82 -3.83 -11.45 -2.18
N LEU A 83 -4.33 -10.29 -1.74
CA LEU A 83 -5.05 -10.16 -0.48
C LEU A 83 -6.42 -10.86 -0.55
N ALA A 84 -7.11 -10.76 -1.68
CA ALA A 84 -8.38 -11.45 -1.91
C ALA A 84 -8.19 -12.98 -1.89
N ASP A 85 -7.13 -13.51 -2.50
CA ASP A 85 -6.83 -14.94 -2.45
C ASP A 85 -6.47 -15.41 -1.02
N GLU A 86 -5.80 -14.58 -0.22
CA GLU A 86 -5.45 -14.88 1.17
C GLU A 86 -6.68 -14.87 2.10
N ILE A 87 -7.58 -13.89 1.94
CA ILE A 87 -8.76 -13.71 2.81
C ILE A 87 -9.94 -14.59 2.35
N GLY A 88 -10.10 -14.79 1.03
CA GLY A 88 -11.23 -15.49 0.43
C GLY A 88 -11.12 -17.01 0.39
N GLY A 89 -9.95 -17.58 0.73
CA GLY A 89 -9.62 -18.97 0.39
C GLY A 89 -9.38 -19.14 -1.12
N PRO A 90 -8.86 -20.29 -1.58
CA PRO A 90 -8.45 -20.45 -2.98
C PRO A 90 -9.65 -20.22 -3.91
N THR A 91 -9.56 -19.13 -4.69
CA THR A 91 -10.48 -18.85 -5.78
C THR A 91 -10.48 -20.07 -6.71
N ILE A 92 -11.60 -20.79 -6.77
CA ILE A 92 -11.80 -21.86 -7.77
C ILE A 92 -11.73 -21.16 -9.12
N ARG A 93 -10.57 -21.23 -9.78
CA ARG A 93 -10.44 -20.85 -11.18
C ARG A 93 -11.17 -21.92 -12.00
N ALA A 94 -12.31 -21.54 -12.57
CA ALA A 94 -13.04 -22.33 -13.56
C ALA A 94 -12.22 -22.46 -14.85
#